data_AF-A0A9D0YSZ7-F1
#
_entry.id   AF-A0A9D0YSZ7-F1
#
_cell.length_a   1.000
_cell.length_b   1.000
_cell.length_c   1.000
_cell.angle_alpha   90.00
_cell.angle_beta   90.00
_cell.angle_gamma   90.00
#
_symmetry.space_group_name_H-M   'P 1'
#
loop_
_entity.id
_entity.type
_entity.pdbx_description
1 polymer ?
#
loop_
_entity_poly.entity_id
_entity_poly.type
_entity_poly.pdbx_seq_one_letter_code
_entity_poly.pdbx_strand_id
1 'polypeptide(L)'
;MFLTVIGALNVGFLQTLKLFAVTLIGALPLGLIISFGSMSRFMPLRWLTKTVVWIIRGTPLMLQLLILFFVPGIVLDSGSPWPSGESGRFLASAIAFIINYACYFSE
;
A
#
# COMPACT_ATOMS: atom_id res chain seq x y z
N MET A 1 4.70 18.97 30.08
CA MET A 1 3.48 18.38 29.48
C MET A 1 3.24 18.90 28.06
N PHE A 2 3.10 20.22 27.83
CA PHE A 2 2.87 20.78 26.49
C PHE A 2 3.99 20.49 25.47
N LEU A 3 5.26 20.67 25.84
CA LEU A 3 6.41 20.36 24.97
C LEU A 3 6.51 18.88 24.58
N THR A 4 6.08 17.97 25.47
CA THR A 4 6.04 16.53 25.20
C THR A 4 5.00 16.19 24.13
N VAL A 5 3.85 16.87 24.15
CA VAL A 5 2.80 16.71 23.15
C VAL A 5 3.27 17.21 21.79
N ILE A 6 3.89 18.38 21.73
CA ILE A 6 4.49 18.90 20.48
C ILE A 6 5.55 17.95 19.94
N GLY A 7 6.41 17.41 20.81
CA GLY A 7 7.41 16.40 20.43
C GLY A 7 6.77 15.15 19.82
N ALA A 8 5.75 14.58 20.48
CA ALA A 8 5.05 13.39 19.99
C ALA A 8 4.32 13.63 18.65
N LEU A 9 3.69 14.81 18.50
CA LEU A 9 3.04 15.20 17.24
C LEU A 9 4.05 15.34 16.11
N ASN A 10 5.22 15.94 16.36
CA ASN A 10 6.26 16.09 15.35
C ASN A 10 6.82 14.73 14.88
N VAL A 11 7.00 13.79 15.81
CA VAL A 11 7.40 12.40 15.47
C VAL A 11 6.34 11.72 14.61
N GLY A 12 5.06 11.80 15.00
CA GLY A 12 3.96 11.24 14.21
C GLY A 12 3.85 11.88 12.81
N PHE A 13 4.00 13.20 12.74
CA PHE A 13 4.02 13.94 11.49
C PHE A 13 5.16 13.47 10.58
N LEU A 14 6.38 13.34 11.11
CA LEU A 14 7.51 12.84 10.35
C LEU A 14 7.27 11.41 9.82
N GLN A 15 6.66 10.54 10.63
CA GLN A 15 6.25 9.19 10.23
C GLN A 15 5.26 9.21 9.06
N THR A 16 4.24 10.08 9.12
CA THR A 16 3.27 10.23 8.02
C THR A 16 3.91 10.78 6.74
N LEU A 17 4.84 11.72 6.87
CA LEU A 17 5.54 12.31 5.73
C LEU A 17 6.48 11.30 5.08
N LYS A 18 7.17 10.48 5.88
CA LYS A 18 7.96 9.35 5.42
C LYS A 18 7.09 8.33 4.69
N LEU A 19 5.94 7.96 5.25
CA LEU A 19 4.99 7.06 4.59
C LEU A 19 4.54 7.63 3.25
N PHE A 20 4.13 8.89 3.22
CA PHE A 20 3.70 9.58 2.01
C PHE A 20 4.78 9.55 0.91
N ALA A 21 6.01 9.95 1.24
CA ALA A 21 7.12 9.97 0.28
C ALA A 21 7.43 8.56 -0.28
N VAL A 22 7.49 7.55 0.59
CA VAL A 22 7.71 6.15 0.19
C VAL A 22 6.58 5.67 -0.72
N THR A 23 5.33 5.99 -0.36
CA THR A 23 4.17 5.58 -1.15
C THR A 23 4.15 6.25 -2.52
N LEU A 24 4.52 7.53 -2.61
CA LEU A 24 4.58 8.24 -3.88
C LEU A 24 5.65 7.67 -4.80
N ILE A 25 6.86 7.44 -4.26
CA ILE A 25 7.99 6.86 -5.02
C ILE A 25 7.65 5.46 -5.53
N GLY A 26 6.92 4.65 -4.75
CA GLY A 26 6.51 3.31 -5.17
C GLY A 26 5.28 3.30 -6.08
N ALA A 27 4.28 4.14 -5.80
CA ALA A 27 3.00 4.13 -6.51
C ALA A 27 3.11 4.70 -7.93
N LEU A 28 3.97 5.69 -8.17
CA LEU A 28 4.18 6.27 -9.50
C LEU A 28 4.70 5.26 -10.54
N PRO A 29 5.83 4.55 -10.32
CA PRO A 29 6.33 3.57 -11.29
C PRO A 29 5.38 2.38 -11.44
N LEU A 30 4.78 1.89 -10.34
CA LEU A 30 3.81 0.80 -10.41
C LEU A 30 2.55 1.23 -11.18
N GLY A 31 2.02 2.42 -10.90
CA GLY A 31 0.85 2.97 -11.58
C GLY A 31 1.08 3.16 -13.07
N LEU A 32 2.29 3.60 -13.47
CA LEU A 32 2.69 3.70 -14.87
C LEU A 32 2.70 2.32 -15.56
N ILE A 33 3.26 1.29 -14.90
CA ILE A 33 3.27 -0.09 -15.42
C ILE A 33 1.83 -0.62 -15.60
N ILE A 34 0.97 -0.41 -14.61
CA ILE A 34 -0.44 -0.84 -14.68
C ILE A 34 -1.19 -0.07 -15.79
N SER A 35 -0.92 1.23 -15.95
CA SER A 35 -1.52 2.06 -17.00
C SER A 35 -1.14 1.55 -18.40
N PHE A 36 0.14 1.23 -18.64
CA PHE A 36 0.57 0.60 -19.88
C PHE A 36 -0.12 -0.75 -20.13
N GLY A 37 -0.34 -1.54 -19.08
CA GLY A 37 -1.11 -2.79 -19.16
C GLY A 37 -2.58 -2.56 -19.56
N SER A 38 -3.20 -1.48 -19.10
CA SER A 38 -4.59 -1.12 -19.42
C SER A 38 -4.78 -0.57 -20.85
N MET A 39 -3.73 0.03 -21.43
CA MET A 39 -3.71 0.55 -22.81
C MET A 39 -3.23 -0.48 -23.84
N SER A 40 -2.79 -1.67 -23.39
CA SER A 40 -2.29 -2.72 -24.29
C SER A 40 -3.36 -3.21 -25.27
N ARG A 41 -2.95 -3.47 -26.53
CA ARG A 41 -3.79 -4.11 -27.57
C ARG A 41 -4.18 -5.55 -27.21
N PHE A 42 -3.46 -6.19 -26.29
CA PHE A 42 -3.79 -7.53 -25.82
C PHE A 42 -5.02 -7.50 -24.90
N MET A 43 -6.17 -7.83 -25.48
CA MET A 43 -7.47 -7.87 -24.83
C MET A 43 -7.51 -8.61 -23.47
N PRO A 44 -6.87 -9.79 -23.28
CA PRO A 44 -6.89 -10.46 -21.97
C PRO A 44 -6.09 -9.71 -20.90
N LEU A 45 -4.95 -9.10 -21.26
CA LEU A 45 -4.11 -8.35 -20.33
C LEU A 45 -4.79 -7.04 -19.87
N ARG A 46 -5.49 -6.38 -20.80
CA ARG A 46 -6.31 -5.20 -20.51
C ARG A 46 -7.48 -5.53 -19.57
N TRP A 47 -8.13 -6.67 -19.77
CA TRP A 47 -9.21 -7.09 -18.89
C TRP A 47 -8.70 -7.46 -17.50
N LEU A 48 -7.58 -8.18 -17.40
CA LEU A 48 -6.97 -8.54 -16.12
C LEU A 48 -6.57 -7.30 -15.31
N THR A 49 -5.86 -6.36 -15.92
CA THR A 49 -5.45 -5.11 -15.23
C THR A 49 -6.66 -4.30 -14.77
N LYS A 50 -7.69 -4.15 -15.60
CA LYS A 50 -8.93 -3.47 -15.21
C LYS A 50 -9.68 -4.17 -14.08
N THR A 51 -9.76 -5.50 -14.10
CA THR A 51 -10.40 -6.28 -13.04
C THR A 51 -9.65 -6.13 -11.71
N VAL A 52 -8.32 -6.16 -11.73
CA VAL A 52 -7.48 -5.93 -10.53
C VAL A 52 -7.71 -4.54 -9.95
N VAL A 53 -7.67 -3.49 -10.80
CA VAL A 53 -7.92 -2.10 -10.37
C VAL A 53 -9.34 -1.97 -9.80
N TRP A 54 -10.34 -2.57 -10.45
CA TRP A 54 -11.72 -2.55 -9.97
C TRP A 54 -11.87 -3.19 -8.58
N ILE A 55 -11.23 -4.33 -8.31
CA ILE A 55 -11.23 -4.97 -6.99
C ILE A 55 -10.56 -4.07 -5.94
N ILE A 56 -9.42 -3.46 -6.28
CA ILE A 56 -8.65 -2.63 -5.35
C ILE A 56 -9.40 -1.34 -5.01
N ARG A 57 -10.13 -0.75 -5.97
CA ARG A 57 -11.00 0.41 -5.74
C ARG A 57 -12.31 0.04 -5.02
N GLY A 58 -12.79 -1.18 -5.19
CA GLY A 58 -13.97 -1.71 -4.51
C GLY A 58 -13.73 -2.18 -3.07
N THR A 59 -12.47 -2.37 -2.66
CA THR A 59 -12.12 -2.82 -1.32
C THR A 59 -11.69 -1.65 -0.42
N PRO A 60 -12.28 -1.50 0.78
CA PRO A 60 -11.85 -0.49 1.74
C PRO A 60 -10.36 -0.62 2.07
N LEU A 61 -9.62 0.50 2.04
CA LEU A 61 -8.19 0.55 2.37
C LEU A 61 -7.89 -0.09 3.73
N MET A 62 -8.78 0.10 4.71
CA MET A 62 -8.65 -0.52 6.03
C MET A 62 -8.61 -2.06 5.95
N LEU A 63 -9.41 -2.67 5.06
CA LEU A 63 -9.38 -4.11 4.84
C LEU A 63 -8.09 -4.54 4.16
N GLN A 64 -7.56 -3.75 3.22
CA GLN A 64 -6.26 -4.03 2.59
C GLN A 64 -5.15 -4.08 3.63
N LEU A 65 -5.12 -3.11 4.56
CA LEU A 65 -4.16 -3.09 5.66
C LEU A 65 -4.32 -4.29 6.61
N LEU A 66 -5.56 -4.62 6.97
CA LEU A 66 -5.87 -5.76 7.83
C LEU A 66 -5.46 -7.08 7.19
N ILE A 67 -5.86 -7.30 5.95
CA ILE A 67 -5.54 -8.53 5.20
C ILE A 67 -4.03 -8.64 5.05
N LEU A 68 -3.37 -7.58 4.58
CA LEU A 68 -1.95 -7.62 4.27
C LEU A 68 -1.10 -7.80 5.54
N PHE A 69 -1.49 -7.24 6.68
CA PHE A 69 -0.75 -7.40 7.94
C PHE A 69 -1.08 -8.71 8.68
N PHE A 70 -2.36 -9.09 8.80
CA PHE A 70 -2.77 -10.20 9.67
C PHE A 70 -2.88 -11.55 8.97
N VAL A 71 -3.36 -11.60 7.72
CA VAL A 71 -3.60 -12.88 7.01
C VAL A 71 -2.31 -13.69 6.83
N PRO A 72 -1.18 -13.09 6.42
CA PRO A 72 0.07 -13.85 6.28
C PRO A 72 0.54 -14.48 7.60
N GLY A 73 0.34 -13.80 8.73
CA GLY A 73 0.72 -14.32 10.04
C GLY A 73 -0.15 -15.48 10.55
N ILE A 74 -1.33 -15.67 9.96
CA ILE A 74 -2.26 -16.78 10.29
C ILE A 74 -2.07 -17.95 9.32
N VAL A 75 -1.72 -17.68 8.06
CA VAL A 75 -1.69 -18.68 6.99
C VAL A 75 -0.30 -19.30 6.78
N LEU A 76 0.78 -18.58 7.08
CA LEU A 76 2.15 -19.09 6.91
C LEU A 76 2.62 -19.82 8.18
N ASP A 77 2.85 -21.13 8.09
CA ASP A 77 3.43 -21.94 9.16
C ASP A 77 4.84 -21.48 9.58
N SER A 78 5.53 -20.73 8.71
CA SER A 78 6.84 -20.10 8.95
C SER A 78 6.78 -18.76 9.69
N GLY A 79 5.58 -18.28 10.04
CA GLY A 79 5.35 -17.02 10.75
C GLY A 79 5.05 -15.82 9.84
N SER A 80 4.92 -14.64 10.45
CA SER A 80 4.63 -13.40 9.72
C SER A 80 5.81 -13.02 8.79
N PRO A 81 5.55 -12.70 7.51
CA PRO A 81 6.56 -12.18 6.58
C PRO A 81 7.00 -10.76 6.94
N TRP A 82 6.24 -10.08 7.80
CA TRP A 82 6.56 -8.75 8.29
C TRP A 82 7.50 -8.84 9.50
N PRO A 83 8.54 -8.00 9.56
CA PRO A 83 9.38 -7.85 10.74
C PRO A 83 8.55 -7.54 11.99
N SER A 84 8.95 -8.07 13.14
CA SER A 84 8.30 -7.78 14.41
C SER A 84 8.45 -6.29 14.77
N GLY A 85 7.36 -5.65 15.23
CA GLY A 85 7.37 -4.29 15.77
C GLY A 85 6.87 -3.20 14.82
N GLU A 86 7.32 -1.96 15.05
CA GLU A 86 6.88 -0.77 14.29
C GLU A 86 7.27 -0.84 12.81
N SER A 87 8.44 -1.42 12.50
CA SER A 87 8.97 -1.54 11.14
C SER A 87 8.09 -2.42 10.25
N GLY A 88 7.56 -3.54 10.75
CA GLY A 88 6.64 -4.40 9.99
C GLY A 88 5.30 -3.75 9.72
N ARG A 89 4.76 -3.01 10.70
CA ARG A 89 3.52 -2.23 10.51
C ARG A 89 3.71 -1.13 9.48
N PHE A 90 4.85 -0.43 9.53
CA PHE A 90 5.21 0.57 8.54
C PHE A 90 5.33 -0.04 7.15
N LEU A 91 6.07 -1.15 6.99
CA LEU A 91 6.28 -1.81 5.69
C LEU A 91 4.95 -2.33 5.10
N ALA A 92 4.14 -3.01 5.90
CA ALA A 92 2.82 -3.48 5.48
C ALA A 92 1.93 -2.32 5.05
N SER A 93 1.89 -1.24 5.85
CA SER A 93 1.13 -0.04 5.48
C SER A 93 1.64 0.59 4.18
N ALA A 94 2.96 0.77 4.04
CA ALA A 94 3.55 1.35 2.85
C ALA A 94 3.20 0.54 1.59
N ILE A 95 3.26 -0.79 1.63
CA ILE A 95 2.91 -1.65 0.49
C ILE A 95 1.42 -1.55 0.16
N ALA A 96 0.53 -1.61 1.17
CA ALA A 96 -0.90 -1.45 0.94
C ALA A 96 -1.23 -0.10 0.30
N PHE A 97 -0.63 0.98 0.80
CA PHE A 97 -0.79 2.31 0.22
C PHE A 97 -0.19 2.42 -1.19
N ILE A 98 0.99 1.83 -1.45
CA ILE A 98 1.60 1.81 -2.79
C ILE A 98 0.67 1.14 -3.79
N ILE A 99 0.14 -0.04 -3.47
CA ILE A 99 -0.76 -0.79 -4.36
C ILE A 99 -2.05 -0.01 -4.60
N ASN A 100 -2.64 0.54 -3.53
CA ASN A 100 -3.87 1.31 -3.62
C ASN A 100 -3.68 2.55 -4.51
N TYR A 101 -2.67 3.37 -4.21
CA TYR A 101 -2.39 4.60 -4.97
C TYR A 101 -1.93 4.30 -6.40
N ALA A 102 -1.16 3.23 -6.63
CA ALA A 102 -0.77 2.82 -7.98
C ALA A 102 -1.99 2.50 -8.85
N CYS A 103 -2.96 1.78 -8.31
CA CYS A 103 -4.20 1.47 -9.02
C CYS A 103 -5.04 2.73 -9.27
N TYR A 104 -5.08 3.66 -8.32
CA TYR A 104 -5.73 4.96 -8.49
C TYR A 104 -5.05 5.87 -9.52
N PHE A 105 -3.72 5.79 -9.67
CA PHE A 105 -2.96 6.55 -10.67
C PHE A 105 -2.95 5.90 -12.06
N SER A 106 -3.26 4.61 -12.17
CA SER A 106 -3.14 3.86 -13.42
C SER A 106 -4.28 4.05 -14.41
N GLU A 107 -5.41 4.58 -13.95
CA GLU A 107 -6.58 4.92 -14.76
C GLU A 107 -6.50 6.38 -15.23
#